data_AF-A0A2E8GD53-F1
#
_entry.id   AF-A0A2E8GD53-F1
#
_cell.length_a   1.000
_cell.length_b   1.000
_cell.length_c   1.000
_cell.angle_alpha   90.00
_cell.angle_beta   90.00
_cell.angle_gamma   90.00
#
_symmetry.space_group_name_H-M   'P 1'
#
loop_
_entity.id
_entity.type
_entity.pdbx_description
1 polymer ?
#
loop_
_entity_poly.entity_id
_entity_poly.type
_entity_poly.pdbx_seq_one_letter_code
_entity_poly.pdbx_strand_id
1 'polypeptide(L)'
;MQIRATKQSNGSLINSGEAERKSRGQTNLKPFPKGVSGNPKGRPPKHDTFTSLLKEEIEKQCPDDASGKTWKECLVIATLKLAIKGNATALKELWDRVDGKVPLRMNEEQGPLEIIVTYDR
;
A
#
# COMPACT_ATOMS: atom_id res chain seq x y z
N MET A 1 12.99 -19.43 -38.32
CA MET A 1 11.90 -18.68 -37.67
C MET A 1 12.53 -17.51 -36.91
N GLN A 2 12.39 -16.29 -37.40
CA GLN A 2 12.95 -15.10 -36.76
C GLN A 2 11.87 -14.01 -36.69
N ILE A 3 11.68 -13.46 -35.50
CA ILE A 3 10.75 -12.35 -35.25
C ILE A 3 11.57 -11.07 -35.37
N ARG A 4 11.21 -10.19 -36.32
CA ARG A 4 11.73 -8.82 -36.40
C ARG A 4 10.58 -7.85 -36.13
N ALA A 5 10.71 -7.04 -35.10
CA ALA A 5 9.77 -5.97 -34.78
C ALA A 5 10.27 -4.64 -35.35
N THR A 6 9.43 -3.95 -36.13
CA THR A 6 9.70 -2.59 -36.62
C THR A 6 8.76 -1.60 -35.95
N LYS A 7 9.32 -0.54 -35.35
CA LYS A 7 8.59 0.54 -34.69
C LYS A 7 8.28 1.65 -35.70
N GLN A 8 7.01 1.90 -35.98
CA GLN A 8 6.57 3.12 -36.66
C GLN A 8 6.08 4.15 -35.64
N SER A 9 6.63 5.36 -35.68
CA SER A 9 6.22 6.50 -34.87
C SER A 9 5.28 7.40 -35.68
N ASN A 10 4.00 7.47 -35.31
CA ASN A 10 3.05 8.38 -35.93
C ASN A 10 2.79 9.61 -35.05
N GLY A 11 3.20 10.76 -35.59
CA GLY A 11 2.41 11.98 -35.75
C GLY A 11 1.58 12.50 -34.58
N SER A 12 2.05 13.61 -34.00
CA SER A 12 1.31 14.55 -33.15
C SER A 12 0.01 15.04 -33.82
N LEU A 13 -1.14 14.78 -33.19
CA LEU A 13 -2.40 15.49 -33.44
C LEU A 13 -2.74 16.32 -32.20
N ILE A 14 -2.60 17.63 -32.35
CA ILE A 14 -3.10 18.66 -31.44
C ILE A 14 -4.61 18.51 -31.25
N ASN A 15 -5.06 18.37 -30.00
CA ASN A 15 -6.48 18.29 -29.67
C ASN A 15 -6.90 19.58 -28.97
N SER A 16 -7.37 20.55 -29.76
CA SER A 16 -8.00 21.79 -29.28
C SER A 16 -9.46 21.50 -28.96
N GLY A 17 -9.70 20.91 -27.78
CA GLY A 17 -11.02 20.74 -27.19
C GLY A 17 -10.98 21.23 -25.76
N GLU A 18 -11.28 22.52 -25.57
CA GLU A 18 -11.40 23.12 -24.24
C GLU A 18 -12.41 22.34 -23.40
N ALA A 19 -11.92 21.83 -22.28
CA ALA A 19 -12.65 20.95 -21.38
C ALA A 19 -13.75 21.71 -20.62
N GLU A 20 -14.97 21.72 -21.16
CA GLU A 20 -16.17 21.92 -20.32
C GLU A 20 -16.47 20.65 -19.51
N ARG A 21 -15.62 20.35 -18.53
CA ARG A 21 -15.94 19.40 -17.44
C ARG A 21 -16.47 20.16 -16.23
N LYS A 22 -17.49 21.00 -16.40
CA LYS A 22 -18.20 21.61 -15.26
C LYS A 22 -19.38 20.72 -14.81
N SER A 23 -19.16 20.11 -13.64
CA SER A 23 -20.10 20.05 -12.51
C SER A 23 -21.43 19.31 -12.62
N ARG A 24 -21.57 18.27 -13.47
CA ARG A 24 -22.78 17.40 -13.43
C ARG A 24 -23.04 16.71 -12.07
N GLY A 25 -22.08 16.72 -11.15
CA GLY A 25 -22.20 16.12 -9.81
C GLY A 25 -22.17 17.09 -8.62
N GLN A 26 -21.99 18.41 -8.81
CA GLN A 26 -21.80 19.34 -7.68
C GLN A 26 -23.03 20.22 -7.38
N THR A 27 -23.93 20.40 -8.33
CA THR A 27 -25.06 21.34 -8.20
C THR A 27 -26.12 20.89 -7.19
N ASN A 28 -26.18 19.59 -6.87
CA ASN A 28 -27.19 19.01 -5.97
C ASN A 28 -26.61 18.43 -4.66
N LEU A 29 -25.31 18.56 -4.39
CA LEU A 29 -24.71 18.03 -3.16
C LEU A 29 -24.80 19.05 -2.03
N LYS A 30 -25.57 18.70 -0.99
CA LYS A 30 -25.57 19.47 0.26
C LYS A 30 -24.33 19.08 1.08
N PRO A 31 -23.60 20.06 1.67
CA PRO A 31 -22.50 19.75 2.56
C PRO A 31 -23.01 18.98 3.78
N PHE A 32 -22.23 18.00 4.25
CA PHE A 32 -22.57 17.26 5.46
C PHE A 32 -22.53 18.18 6.69
N PRO A 33 -23.42 18.00 7.68
CA PRO A 33 -23.37 18.75 8.93
C PRO A 33 -22.00 18.60 9.60
N LYS A 34 -21.51 19.68 10.22
CA LYS A 34 -20.24 19.64 10.97
C LYS A 34 -20.29 18.55 12.04
N GLY A 35 -19.30 17.65 12.04
CA GLY A 35 -19.21 16.52 12.97
C GLY A 35 -19.94 15.25 12.53
N VAL A 36 -20.65 15.27 11.39
CA VAL A 36 -21.34 14.09 10.85
C VAL A 36 -20.60 13.60 9.61
N SER A 37 -20.14 12.35 9.65
CA SER A 37 -19.55 11.70 8.47
C SER A 37 -20.64 11.42 7.44
N GLY A 38 -20.35 11.70 6.17
CA GLY A 38 -21.25 11.39 5.06
C GLY A 38 -21.44 9.91 4.77
N ASN A 39 -20.64 9.04 5.40
CA ASN A 39 -20.80 7.60 5.38
C ASN A 39 -21.41 7.11 6.71
N PRO A 40 -22.74 6.92 6.80
CA PRO A 40 -23.38 6.47 8.04
C PRO A 40 -22.97 5.05 8.47
N LYS A 41 -22.44 4.22 7.55
CA LYS A 41 -21.88 2.91 7.88
C LYS A 41 -20.40 2.96 8.27
N GLY A 42 -19.79 4.14 8.22
CA GLY A 42 -18.44 4.44 8.70
C GLY A 42 -17.38 3.43 8.28
N ARG A 43 -16.29 3.39 9.06
CA ARG A 43 -15.42 2.21 9.08
C ARG A 43 -16.18 1.12 9.84
N PRO A 44 -16.30 -0.11 9.31
CA PRO A 44 -16.88 -1.22 10.05
C PRO A 44 -16.21 -1.36 11.43
N PRO A 45 -16.95 -1.73 12.48
CA PRO A 45 -16.37 -2.00 13.78
C PRO A 45 -15.26 -3.06 13.62
N LYS A 46 -14.22 -2.97 14.44
CA LYS A 46 -13.12 -3.96 14.40
C LYS A 46 -13.74 -5.34 14.62
N HIS A 47 -13.72 -6.19 13.60
CA HIS A 47 -14.11 -7.59 13.71
C HIS A 47 -13.05 -8.35 14.51
N ASP A 48 -13.42 -9.53 15.05
CA ASP A 48 -12.49 -10.47 15.67
C ASP A 48 -11.50 -11.00 14.62
N THR A 49 -10.38 -10.31 14.50
CA THR A 49 -9.30 -10.66 13.59
C THR A 49 -8.11 -11.13 14.41
N PHE A 50 -7.24 -11.96 13.84
CA PHE A 50 -5.99 -12.29 14.52
C PHE A 50 -5.17 -11.05 14.90
N THR A 51 -5.29 -9.97 14.11
CA THR A 51 -4.65 -8.68 14.41
C THR A 51 -5.23 -8.00 15.64
N SER A 52 -6.54 -8.10 15.92
CA SER A 52 -7.11 -7.55 17.15
C SER A 52 -6.67 -8.37 18.37
N LEU A 53 -6.77 -9.70 18.28
CA LEU A 53 -6.32 -10.60 19.35
C LEU A 53 -4.83 -10.44 19.66
N LEU A 54 -3.98 -10.35 18.64
CA LEU A 54 -2.55 -10.12 18.83
C LEU A 54 -2.29 -8.79 19.53
N LYS A 55 -2.99 -7.72 19.17
CA LYS A 55 -2.84 -6.41 19.81
C LYS A 55 -3.23 -6.43 21.28
N GLU A 56 -4.25 -7.20 21.63
CA GLU A 56 -4.65 -7.38 23.04
C GLU A 56 -3.63 -8.22 23.79
N GLU A 57 -3.11 -9.29 23.18
CA GLU A 57 -2.16 -10.20 23.82
C GLU A 57 -0.80 -9.53 24.06
N ILE A 58 -0.28 -8.75 23.10
CA ILE A 58 1.04 -8.12 23.25
C ILE A 58 1.12 -7.10 24.40
N GLU A 59 -0.01 -6.54 24.82
CA GLU A 59 -0.08 -5.59 25.94
C GLU A 59 -0.14 -6.32 27.31
N LYS A 60 -0.34 -7.64 27.33
CA LYS A 60 -0.31 -8.44 28.56
C LYS A 60 1.13 -8.72 29.01
N GLN A 61 1.28 -9.09 30.28
CA GLN A 61 2.56 -9.53 30.85
C GLN A 61 3.02 -10.82 30.20
N CYS A 62 4.31 -10.88 29.88
CA CYS A 62 4.97 -12.08 29.40
C CYS A 62 5.16 -13.05 30.58
N PRO A 63 4.55 -14.24 30.57
CA PRO A 63 4.63 -15.18 31.68
C PRO A 63 6.05 -15.69 31.93
N ASP A 64 6.89 -15.70 30.89
CA ASP A 64 8.26 -16.21 30.95
C ASP A 64 9.30 -15.14 31.36
N ASP A 65 8.88 -13.88 31.54
CA ASP A 65 9.78 -12.80 31.96
C ASP A 65 9.72 -12.59 33.48
N ALA A 66 10.81 -12.94 34.17
CA ALA A 66 10.92 -12.78 35.63
C ALA A 66 10.82 -11.31 36.11
N SER A 67 11.03 -10.35 35.21
CA SER A 67 10.93 -8.92 35.48
C SER A 67 9.53 -8.33 35.22
N GLY A 68 8.56 -9.16 34.84
CA GLY A 68 7.17 -8.75 34.66
C GLY A 68 6.93 -7.86 33.44
N LYS A 69 7.83 -7.88 32.44
CA LYS A 69 7.66 -7.11 31.20
C LYS A 69 6.47 -7.62 30.39
N THR A 70 5.90 -6.74 29.59
CA THR A 70 4.88 -7.10 28.60
C THR A 70 5.47 -7.87 27.42
N TRP A 71 4.63 -8.63 26.72
CA TRP A 71 5.00 -9.29 25.46
C TRP A 71 5.61 -8.31 24.45
N LYS A 72 5.05 -7.10 24.35
CA LYS A 72 5.54 -6.03 23.48
C LYS A 72 7.00 -5.66 23.77
N GLU A 73 7.35 -5.46 25.03
CA GLU A 73 8.72 -5.13 25.44
C GLU A 73 9.67 -6.30 25.17
N CYS A 74 9.24 -7.52 25.49
CA CYS A 74 10.01 -8.73 25.22
C CYS A 74 10.27 -8.92 23.72
N LEU A 75 9.28 -8.68 22.87
CA LEU A 75 9.43 -8.75 21.41
C LEU A 75 10.43 -7.73 20.88
N VAL A 76 10.39 -6.49 21.38
CA VAL A 76 11.37 -5.45 20.99
C VAL A 76 12.79 -5.89 21.37
N ILE A 77 12.99 -6.35 22.61
CA ILE A 77 14.29 -6.81 23.09
C ILE A 77 14.78 -8.02 22.29
N ALA A 78 13.90 -8.99 22.02
CA ALA A 78 14.24 -10.17 21.24
C ALA A 78 14.63 -9.81 19.79
N THR A 79 13.90 -8.89 19.18
CA THR A 79 14.19 -8.40 17.81
C THR A 79 15.53 -7.69 17.75
N LEU A 80 15.84 -6.82 18.73
CA LEU A 80 17.14 -6.16 18.83
C LEU A 80 18.29 -7.16 18.99
N LYS A 81 18.15 -8.13 19.90
CA LYS A 81 19.14 -9.20 20.09
C LYS A 81 19.36 -10.01 18.81
N LEU A 82 18.29 -10.31 18.09
CA LEU A 82 18.36 -11.07 16.83
C LEU A 82 19.04 -10.26 15.71
N ALA A 83 18.75 -8.97 15.62
CA ALA A 83 19.39 -8.06 14.66
C ALA A 83 20.90 -7.93 14.94
N ILE A 84 21.29 -7.75 16.22
CA ILE A 84 22.71 -7.67 16.63
C ILE A 84 23.46 -8.97 16.30
N LYS A 85 22.79 -10.12 16.37
CA LYS A 85 23.35 -11.42 15.96
C LYS A 85 23.54 -11.57 14.44
N GLY A 86 23.14 -10.59 13.64
CA GLY A 86 23.33 -10.59 12.18
C GLY A 86 22.14 -11.06 11.37
N ASN A 87 20.93 -11.11 11.95
CA ASN A 87 19.73 -11.40 11.15
C ASN A 87 19.33 -10.17 10.32
N ALA A 88 19.59 -10.24 9.01
CA ALA A 88 19.32 -9.15 8.08
C ALA A 88 17.84 -8.74 8.01
N THR A 89 16.90 -9.67 8.17
CA THR A 89 15.46 -9.37 8.16
C THR A 89 15.06 -8.56 9.38
N ALA A 90 15.50 -8.96 10.57
CA ALA A 90 15.23 -8.23 11.81
C ALA A 90 15.84 -6.83 11.77
N LEU A 91 17.06 -6.70 11.24
CA LEU A 91 17.74 -5.41 11.07
C LEU A 91 16.98 -4.49 10.10
N LYS A 92 16.54 -5.03 8.96
CA LYS A 92 15.75 -4.29 7.98
C LYS A 92 14.43 -3.78 8.57
N GLU A 93 13.69 -4.64 9.26
CA GLU A 93 12.42 -4.25 9.90
C GLU A 93 12.63 -3.17 10.97
N LEU A 94 13.76 -3.20 11.70
CA LEU A 94 14.10 -2.17 12.67
C LEU A 94 14.39 -0.83 12.00
N TRP A 95 15.23 -0.81 10.95
CA TRP A 95 15.52 0.41 10.20
C TRP A 95 14.27 0.98 9.53
N ASP A 96 13.46 0.15 8.87
CA ASP A 96 12.20 0.59 8.24
C ASP A 96 11.22 1.20 9.27
N ARG A 97 11.30 0.83 10.55
CA ARG A 97 10.49 1.38 11.64
C ARG A 97 11.06 2.66 12.26
N VAL A 98 12.38 2.80 12.31
CA VAL A 98 13.07 3.95 12.92
C VAL A 98 13.23 5.10 11.92
N ASP A 99 13.78 4.80 10.74
CA ASP A 99 14.08 5.79 9.70
C ASP A 99 12.94 5.93 8.68
N GLY A 100 11.99 5.00 8.72
CA GLY A 100 10.87 4.91 7.78
C GLY A 100 11.22 4.06 6.56
N LYS A 101 10.17 3.45 5.97
CA LYS A 101 10.33 2.60 4.80
C LYS A 101 10.43 3.45 3.54
N VAL A 102 11.42 3.16 2.70
CA VAL A 102 11.55 3.78 1.37
C VAL A 102 10.30 3.45 0.54
N PRO A 103 9.60 4.46 -0.03
CA PRO A 103 8.43 4.22 -0.84
C PRO A 103 8.80 3.41 -2.07
N LEU A 104 8.01 2.36 -2.34
CA LEU A 104 8.14 1.61 -3.57
C LEU A 104 7.73 2.52 -4.73
N ARG A 105 8.64 2.77 -5.66
CA ARG A 105 8.29 3.42 -6.92
C ARG A 105 7.41 2.44 -7.69
N MET A 106 6.13 2.77 -7.85
CA MET A 106 5.31 2.07 -8.83
C MET A 106 5.76 2.56 -10.20
N ASN A 107 6.24 1.64 -11.05
CA ASN A 107 6.41 1.97 -12.46
C ASN A 107 5.02 2.04 -13.06
N GLU A 108 4.52 3.24 -13.26
CA GLU A 108 3.36 3.47 -14.12
C GLU A 108 3.80 3.31 -15.59
N GLU A 109 2.88 2.81 -16.41
CA GLU A 109 2.98 2.61 -17.87
C GLU A 109 3.55 1.27 -18.35
N GLN A 110 2.76 0.20 -18.20
CA GLN A 110 2.69 -0.81 -19.26
C GLN A 110 1.44 -0.52 -20.09
N GLY A 111 1.62 0.26 -21.15
CA GLY A 111 0.59 0.42 -22.17
C GLY A 111 0.21 -0.92 -22.81
N PRO A 112 -0.96 -1.02 -23.45
CA PRO A 112 -1.40 -2.27 -24.06
C PRO A 112 -0.40 -2.71 -25.14
N LEU A 113 0.01 -3.99 -25.08
CA LEU A 113 0.85 -4.60 -26.11
C LEU A 113 0.00 -4.93 -27.33
N GLU A 114 0.18 -4.21 -28.44
CA GLU A 114 -0.36 -4.61 -29.73
C GLU A 114 0.53 -5.67 -30.38
N ILE A 115 0.01 -6.89 -30.55
CA ILE A 115 0.69 -7.99 -31.25
C ILE A 115 0.03 -8.15 -32.62
N ILE A 116 0.74 -7.77 -33.68
CA ILE A 116 0.31 -8.01 -35.06
C ILE A 116 0.90 -9.34 -35.52
N VAL A 117 0.04 -10.33 -35.73
CA VAL A 117 0.43 -11.65 -36.26
C VAL A 117 0.15 -11.69 -37.76
N THR A 118 1.21 -11.74 -38.56
CA THR A 118 1.12 -11.97 -40.02
C THR A 118 1.41 -13.45 -40.33
N TYR A 119 0.55 -14.05 -41.14
CA TYR A 119 0.78 -15.37 -41.72
C TYR A 119 1.12 -15.20 -43.19
N ASP A 120 2.25 -15.78 -43.61
CA ASP A 120 2.61 -15.88 -45.03
C ASP A 120 1.97 -17.14 -45.62
N ARG A 121 1.40 -17.03 -46.83
CA ARG A 121 0.62 -18.10 -47.47
C ARG A 121 1.39 -18.77 -48.59
#